data_AF-A0A1C3FBK0-F1
#
_entry.id   AF-A0A1C3FBK0-F1
#
_cell.length_a   1.000
_cell.length_b   1.000
_cell.length_c   1.000
_cell.angle_alpha   90.00
_cell.angle_beta   90.00
_cell.angle_gamma   90.00
#
_symmetry.space_group_name_H-M   'P 1'
#
loop_
_entity.id
_entity.type
_entity.pdbx_description
1 polymer ?
#
loop_
_entity_poly.entity_id
_entity_poly.type
_entity_poly.pdbx_seq_one_letter_code
_entity_poly.pdbx_strand_id
1 'polypeptide(L)'
;MSKPGQKVHNKIVFKEYNQKQLSLPIDLECLIPANHMVRVINSAIDQMNLEPLFAKYPGGGRSSFHPVMMTKLLVYAYADKIYSSRRIEKAARENIMYMWLCGGNVPDFKTINSFRGERMKDIILEVFSEVVELLIKQGHIKLENYFLDGTKIEANANKYSWVWGKSTKRYKEKLREKCKELLLYAQHTNDEEQNEYGDRNLEELGEEKPIDAKAIEEAVQRIDEKLTTNPT
;
A
#
# COMPACT_ATOMS: atom_id res chain seq x y z
N MET A 1 55.86 24.41 0.35
CA MET A 1 55.38 24.90 1.66
C MET A 1 54.00 24.32 1.91
N SER A 2 53.92 23.16 2.57
CA SER A 2 52.65 22.48 2.89
C SER A 2 52.10 23.02 4.20
N LYS A 3 50.82 23.41 4.20
CA LYS A 3 50.13 23.86 5.43
C LYS A 3 50.03 22.69 6.42
N PRO A 4 50.45 22.87 7.69
CA PRO A 4 50.39 21.82 8.70
C PRO A 4 48.98 21.71 9.30
N GLY A 5 48.51 20.47 9.47
CA GLY A 5 47.63 20.12 10.59
C GLY A 5 46.11 20.21 10.41
N GLN A 6 45.54 19.75 9.29
CA GLN A 6 44.10 19.50 9.24
C GLN A 6 43.81 18.17 9.97
N LYS A 7 43.27 18.25 11.19
CA LYS A 7 42.88 17.07 12.00
C LYS A 7 41.84 16.26 11.22
N VAL A 8 42.26 15.12 10.68
CA VAL A 8 41.34 14.14 10.09
C VAL A 8 40.54 13.54 11.25
N HIS A 9 39.23 13.79 11.29
CA HIS A 9 38.35 13.17 12.27
C HIS A 9 38.28 11.66 11.99
N ASN A 10 39.16 10.89 12.63
CA ASN A 10 39.24 9.43 12.46
C ASN A 10 38.20 8.67 13.31
N LYS A 11 37.33 9.39 14.02
CA LYS A 11 36.26 8.82 14.85
C LYS A 11 34.97 8.78 14.04
N ILE A 12 34.45 7.59 13.81
CA ILE A 12 33.13 7.40 13.21
C ILE A 12 32.09 7.96 14.19
N VAL A 13 31.26 8.89 13.72
CA VAL A 13 30.15 9.46 14.49
C VAL A 13 28.85 8.93 13.93
N PHE A 14 28.10 8.21 14.76
CA PHE A 14 26.78 7.69 14.40
C PHE A 14 25.69 8.70 14.79
N LYS A 15 24.55 8.63 14.10
CA LYS A 15 23.32 9.29 14.57
C LYS A 15 22.88 8.60 15.87
N GLU A 16 22.36 9.39 16.81
CA GLU A 16 21.79 8.82 18.03
C GLU A 16 20.63 7.89 17.67
N TYR A 17 20.65 6.68 18.24
CA TYR A 17 19.64 5.66 18.02
C TYR A 17 19.01 5.29 19.36
N ASN A 18 17.80 5.76 19.61
CA ASN A 18 17.07 5.50 20.84
C ASN A 18 15.59 5.26 20.53
N GLN A 19 15.18 3.99 20.55
CA GLN A 19 13.77 3.60 20.38
C GLN A 19 12.90 3.91 21.60
N LYS A 20 13.49 4.12 22.78
CA LYS A 20 12.77 4.37 24.04
C LYS A 20 12.46 5.86 24.25
N GLN A 21 12.81 6.71 23.28
CA GLN A 21 12.55 8.13 23.35
C GLN A 21 11.03 8.39 23.27
N LEU A 22 10.49 9.06 24.29
CA LEU A 22 9.08 9.47 24.30
C LEU A 22 8.84 10.53 23.22
N SER A 23 7.74 10.36 22.47
CA SER A 23 7.26 11.33 21.49
C SER A 23 5.75 11.50 21.63
N LEU A 24 5.26 12.70 21.31
CA LEU A 24 3.83 12.97 21.26
C LEU A 24 3.23 12.41 19.96
N PRO A 25 1.94 12.02 19.95
CA PRO A 25 1.25 11.66 18.72
C PRO A 25 1.28 12.85 17.76
N ILE A 26 1.99 12.70 16.65
CA ILE A 26 2.03 13.68 15.57
C ILE A 26 0.91 13.38 14.58
N ASP A 27 0.43 14.41 13.90
CA ASP A 27 -0.41 14.23 12.73
C ASP A 27 0.35 13.41 11.69
N LEU A 28 -0.23 12.28 11.27
CA LEU A 28 0.37 11.39 10.27
C LEU A 28 0.57 12.11 8.94
N GLU A 29 -0.24 13.14 8.66
CA GLU A 29 -0.11 13.94 7.45
C GLU A 29 1.30 14.55 7.30
N CYS A 30 1.94 14.95 8.41
CA CYS A 30 3.29 15.50 8.42
C CYS A 30 4.37 14.50 7.97
N LEU A 31 4.10 13.20 8.07
CA LEU A 31 5.02 12.14 7.66
C LEU A 31 4.88 11.79 6.17
N ILE A 32 3.82 12.27 5.51
CA ILE A 32 3.50 11.94 4.12
C ILE A 32 3.96 13.06 3.20
N PRO A 33 4.90 12.80 2.26
CA PRO A 33 5.34 13.81 1.31
C PRO A 33 4.16 14.42 0.53
N ALA A 34 4.20 15.73 0.26
CA ALA A 34 3.11 16.44 -0.43
C ALA A 34 2.79 15.87 -1.82
N ASN A 35 3.81 15.36 -2.52
CA ASN A 35 3.68 14.79 -3.87
C ASN A 35 3.52 13.25 -3.85
N HIS A 36 3.17 12.66 -2.71
CA HIS A 36 2.99 11.21 -2.61
C HIS A 36 1.69 10.77 -3.30
N MET A 37 1.71 9.61 -3.98
CA MET A 37 0.54 9.11 -4.74
C MET A 37 -0.71 8.92 -3.88
N VAL A 38 -0.55 8.61 -2.59
CA VAL A 38 -1.66 8.43 -1.63
C VAL A 38 -2.54 9.68 -1.53
N ARG A 39 -1.93 10.87 -1.61
CA ARG A 39 -2.65 12.15 -1.54
C ARG A 39 -3.46 12.39 -2.82
N VAL A 40 -2.88 12.06 -3.97
CA VAL A 40 -3.57 12.13 -5.26
C VAL A 40 -4.79 11.21 -5.27
N ILE A 41 -4.62 9.96 -4.83
CA ILE A 41 -5.70 8.98 -4.75
C ILE A 41 -6.79 9.45 -3.78
N ASN A 42 -6.39 9.96 -2.61
CA ASN A 42 -7.31 10.52 -1.64
C ASN A 42 -8.17 11.64 -2.25
N SER A 43 -7.51 12.66 -2.84
CA SER A 43 -8.20 13.80 -3.45
C SER A 43 -9.05 13.42 -4.66
N ALA A 44 -8.62 12.43 -5.46
CA ALA A 44 -9.38 11.95 -6.61
C ALA A 44 -10.67 11.27 -6.16
N ILE A 45 -10.60 10.37 -5.17
CA ILE A 45 -11.75 9.61 -4.68
C ILE A 45 -12.72 10.52 -3.91
N ASP A 46 -12.23 11.52 -3.18
CA ASP A 46 -13.09 12.50 -2.48
C ASP A 46 -13.97 13.32 -3.43
N GLN A 47 -13.54 13.49 -4.68
CA GLN A 47 -14.30 14.21 -5.70
C GLN A 47 -15.24 13.31 -6.51
N MET A 48 -15.16 11.98 -6.35
CA MET A 48 -16.03 11.04 -7.07
C MET A 48 -17.41 10.98 -6.43
N ASN A 49 -18.44 10.89 -7.28
CA ASN A 49 -19.79 10.61 -6.81
C ASN A 49 -19.92 9.11 -6.46
N LEU A 50 -19.81 8.79 -5.17
CA LEU A 50 -19.93 7.43 -4.65
C LEU A 50 -21.33 7.11 -4.09
N GLU A 51 -22.33 7.96 -4.33
CA GLU A 51 -23.74 7.71 -3.95
C GLU A 51 -24.25 6.29 -4.31
N PRO A 52 -23.95 5.73 -5.50
CA PRO A 52 -24.38 4.37 -5.84
C PRO A 52 -23.86 3.30 -4.86
N LEU A 53 -22.71 3.55 -4.22
CA LEU A 53 -22.12 2.65 -3.24
C LEU A 53 -22.83 2.77 -1.89
N PHE A 54 -23.24 3.97 -1.47
CA PHE A 54 -24.01 4.18 -0.25
C PHE A 54 -25.38 3.49 -0.31
N ALA A 55 -26.03 3.49 -1.48
CA ALA A 55 -27.32 2.81 -1.69
C ALA A 55 -27.28 1.29 -1.46
N LYS A 56 -26.09 0.66 -1.52
CA LYS A 56 -25.91 -0.78 -1.25
C LYS A 56 -25.92 -1.13 0.24
N TYR A 57 -26.03 -0.14 1.14
CA TYR A 57 -26.05 -0.36 2.58
C TYR A 57 -27.50 -0.39 3.08
N PRO A 58 -27.99 -1.54 3.61
CA PRO A 58 -29.39 -1.70 4.00
C PRO A 58 -29.79 -0.91 5.27
N GLY A 59 -28.83 -0.23 5.91
CA GLY A 59 -29.03 0.42 7.21
C GLY A 59 -29.23 -0.56 8.36
N GLY A 60 -29.08 -0.08 9.60
CA GLY A 60 -29.26 -0.87 10.82
C GLY A 60 -28.07 -1.78 11.20
N GLY A 61 -28.06 -2.24 12.45
CA GLY A 61 -27.00 -3.10 13.00
C GLY A 61 -25.73 -2.35 13.43
N ARG A 62 -24.59 -3.06 13.40
CA ARG A 62 -23.27 -2.49 13.74
C ARG A 62 -22.86 -1.44 12.70
N SER A 63 -22.30 -0.33 13.18
CA SER A 63 -21.75 0.72 12.31
C SER A 63 -20.80 0.13 11.27
N SER A 64 -21.08 0.38 10.00
CA SER A 64 -20.20 0.00 8.90
C SER A 64 -19.08 1.03 8.72
N PHE A 65 -17.93 0.60 8.23
CA PHE A 65 -16.89 1.51 7.79
C PHE A 65 -17.37 2.39 6.63
N HIS A 66 -16.83 3.61 6.57
CA HIS A 66 -17.25 4.58 5.56
C HIS A 66 -16.91 4.09 4.14
N PRO A 67 -17.86 4.04 3.19
CA PRO A 67 -17.62 3.48 1.85
C PRO A 67 -16.50 4.18 1.08
N VAL A 68 -16.40 5.51 1.22
CA VAL A 68 -15.31 6.30 0.61
C VAL A 68 -13.95 5.87 1.14
N MET A 69 -13.83 5.62 2.45
CA MET A 69 -12.59 5.18 3.07
C MET A 69 -12.21 3.77 2.59
N MET A 70 -13.18 2.86 2.53
CA MET A 70 -12.96 1.50 2.02
C MET A 70 -12.56 1.51 0.53
N THR A 71 -13.14 2.40 -0.28
CA THR A 71 -12.74 2.59 -1.69
C THR A 71 -11.31 3.11 -1.79
N LYS A 72 -10.95 4.13 -0.99
CA LYS A 72 -9.58 4.66 -0.92
C LYS A 72 -8.58 3.56 -0.56
N LEU A 73 -8.87 2.82 0.50
CA LEU A 73 -8.04 1.70 0.98
C LEU A 73 -7.78 0.68 -0.11
N LEU A 74 -8.83 0.23 -0.79
CA LEU A 74 -8.73 -0.82 -1.82
C LEU A 74 -7.98 -0.33 -3.07
N VAL A 75 -8.30 0.88 -3.54
CA VAL A 75 -7.65 1.47 -4.72
C VAL A 75 -6.17 1.74 -4.44
N TYR A 76 -5.84 2.29 -3.28
CA TYR A 76 -4.46 2.53 -2.88
C TYR A 76 -3.69 1.23 -2.71
N ALA A 77 -4.29 0.20 -2.10
CA ALA A 77 -3.68 -1.11 -1.99
C ALA A 77 -3.27 -1.69 -3.34
N TYR A 78 -4.15 -1.63 -4.34
CA TYR A 78 -3.83 -2.11 -5.67
C TYR A 78 -2.80 -1.21 -6.37
N ALA A 79 -2.87 0.11 -6.17
CA ALA A 79 -1.82 1.05 -6.61
C ALA A 79 -0.44 0.75 -5.99
N ASP A 80 -0.40 0.25 -4.77
CA ASP A 80 0.82 -0.18 -4.07
C ASP A 80 1.15 -1.68 -4.28
N LYS A 81 0.44 -2.34 -5.21
CA LYS A 81 0.61 -3.76 -5.57
C LYS A 81 0.37 -4.75 -4.43
N ILE A 82 -0.45 -4.38 -3.46
CA ILE A 82 -0.93 -5.26 -2.38
C ILE A 82 -2.33 -5.73 -2.74
N TYR A 83 -2.45 -7.02 -3.10
CA TYR A 83 -3.71 -7.58 -3.58
C TYR A 83 -4.43 -8.45 -2.54
N SER A 84 -3.71 -8.97 -1.56
CA SER A 84 -4.23 -9.79 -0.47
C SER A 84 -4.99 -8.94 0.55
N SER A 85 -6.23 -9.33 0.88
CA SER A 85 -7.04 -8.65 1.90
C SER A 85 -6.39 -8.72 3.29
N ARG A 86 -5.66 -9.80 3.60
CA ARG A 86 -4.91 -9.95 4.85
C ARG A 86 -3.73 -8.99 4.93
N ARG A 87 -3.00 -8.85 3.81
CA ARG A 87 -1.90 -7.88 3.71
C ARG A 87 -2.42 -6.44 3.72
N ILE A 88 -3.62 -6.18 3.19
CA ILE A 88 -4.27 -4.86 3.28
C ILE A 88 -4.64 -4.54 4.73
N GLU A 89 -5.22 -5.49 5.47
CA GLU A 89 -5.49 -5.32 6.90
C GLU A 89 -4.20 -5.02 7.68
N LYS A 90 -3.14 -5.79 7.44
CA LYS A 90 -1.81 -5.54 8.02
C LYS A 90 -1.33 -4.12 7.70
N ALA A 91 -1.40 -3.72 6.43
CA ALA A 91 -0.97 -2.39 5.99
C ALA A 91 -1.77 -1.29 6.69
N ALA A 92 -3.10 -1.45 6.83
CA ALA A 92 -3.95 -0.52 7.58
C ALA A 92 -3.54 -0.38 9.05
N ARG A 93 -2.97 -1.43 9.65
CA ARG A 93 -2.49 -1.43 11.04
C ARG A 93 -1.10 -0.80 11.22
N GLU A 94 -0.19 -1.01 10.26
CA GLU A 94 1.25 -0.75 10.46
C GLU A 94 1.83 0.34 9.56
N ASN A 95 1.22 0.62 8.41
CA ASN A 95 1.78 1.54 7.42
C ASN A 95 1.15 2.94 7.54
N ILE A 96 1.99 3.95 7.75
CA ILE A 96 1.60 5.37 7.92
C ILE A 96 0.64 5.85 6.81
N MET A 97 0.89 5.48 5.55
CA MET A 97 0.08 5.91 4.40
C MET A 97 -1.35 5.36 4.50
N TYR A 98 -1.48 4.10 4.89
CA TYR A 98 -2.78 3.44 5.05
C TYR A 98 -3.49 3.90 6.32
N MET A 99 -2.75 4.06 7.43
CA MET A 99 -3.30 4.59 8.68
C MET A 99 -3.90 5.99 8.47
N TRP A 100 -3.20 6.86 7.75
CA TRP A 100 -3.69 8.19 7.39
C TRP A 100 -4.93 8.11 6.49
N LEU A 101 -4.88 7.28 5.44
CA LEU A 101 -5.99 7.10 4.48
C LEU A 101 -7.27 6.56 5.15
N CYS A 102 -7.11 5.68 6.15
CA CYS A 102 -8.21 5.11 6.91
C CYS A 102 -8.65 5.97 8.10
N GLY A 103 -7.95 7.06 8.41
CA GLY A 103 -8.19 7.88 9.60
C GLY A 103 -8.05 7.08 10.90
N GLY A 104 -7.11 6.14 10.96
CA GLY A 104 -6.88 5.26 12.12
C GLY A 104 -7.83 4.07 12.24
N ASN A 105 -8.80 3.91 11.34
CA ASN A 105 -9.64 2.71 11.29
C ASN A 105 -8.89 1.52 10.70
N VAL A 106 -9.08 0.33 11.28
CA VAL A 106 -8.47 -0.91 10.79
C VAL A 106 -9.59 -1.91 10.44
N PRO A 107 -10.05 -1.93 9.18
CA PRO A 107 -11.01 -2.94 8.74
C PRO A 107 -10.32 -4.31 8.67
N ASP A 108 -11.00 -5.36 9.11
CA ASP A 108 -10.48 -6.73 9.03
C ASP A 108 -10.47 -7.24 7.58
N PHE A 109 -9.67 -8.28 7.31
CA PHE A 109 -9.58 -8.88 5.98
C PHE A 109 -10.93 -9.35 5.46
N LYS A 110 -11.85 -9.79 6.33
CA LYS A 110 -13.19 -10.26 5.95
C LYS A 110 -14.05 -9.11 5.43
N THR A 111 -14.04 -7.98 6.12
CA THR A 111 -14.73 -6.75 5.74
C THR A 111 -14.18 -6.20 4.43
N ILE A 112 -12.86 -6.20 4.27
CA ILE A 112 -12.21 -5.80 3.01
C ILE A 112 -12.66 -6.73 1.88
N ASN A 113 -12.65 -8.05 2.11
CA ASN A 113 -13.04 -9.03 1.10
C ASN A 113 -14.53 -8.92 0.71
N SER A 114 -15.44 -8.82 1.68
CA SER A 114 -16.88 -8.61 1.42
C SER A 114 -17.14 -7.28 0.71
N PHE A 115 -16.48 -6.19 1.14
CA PHE A 115 -16.62 -4.90 0.47
C PHE A 115 -16.20 -4.98 -1.00
N ARG A 116 -15.08 -5.63 -1.29
CA ARG A 116 -14.58 -5.88 -2.65
C ARG A 116 -15.53 -6.76 -3.47
N GLY A 117 -15.93 -7.90 -2.93
CA GLY A 117 -16.65 -8.96 -3.64
C GLY A 117 -18.15 -8.70 -3.81
N GLU A 118 -18.76 -7.91 -2.92
CA GLU A 118 -20.20 -7.68 -2.92
C GLU A 118 -20.52 -6.23 -3.33
N ARG A 119 -19.91 -5.25 -2.65
CA ARG A 119 -20.31 -3.84 -2.78
C ARG A 119 -19.62 -3.16 -3.97
N MET A 120 -18.32 -3.39 -4.15
CA MET A 120 -17.52 -2.77 -5.21
C MET A 120 -17.42 -3.57 -6.51
N LYS A 121 -17.91 -4.80 -6.56
CA LYS A 121 -17.72 -5.74 -7.69
C LYS A 121 -17.97 -5.13 -9.07
N ASP A 122 -19.05 -4.37 -9.22
CA ASP A 122 -19.47 -3.83 -10.53
C ASP A 122 -18.75 -2.53 -10.91
N ILE A 123 -18.20 -1.81 -9.92
CA ILE A 123 -17.70 -0.44 -10.07
C ILE A 123 -16.16 -0.39 -9.97
N ILE A 124 -15.55 -1.38 -9.31
CA ILE A 124 -14.10 -1.40 -9.02
C ILE A 124 -13.24 -1.26 -10.27
N LEU A 125 -13.61 -1.91 -11.38
CA LEU A 125 -12.84 -1.83 -12.62
C LEU A 125 -12.83 -0.41 -13.18
N GLU A 126 -13.98 0.27 -13.15
CA GLU A 126 -14.10 1.62 -13.66
C GLU A 126 -13.30 2.60 -12.80
N VAL A 127 -13.56 2.62 -11.49
CA VAL A 127 -12.85 3.49 -10.52
C VAL A 127 -11.34 3.25 -10.59
N PHE A 128 -10.91 2.00 -10.53
CA PHE A 128 -9.49 1.68 -10.55
C PHE A 128 -8.81 2.08 -11.86
N SER A 129 -9.46 1.82 -13.01
CA SER A 129 -8.89 2.20 -14.32
C SER A 129 -8.71 3.71 -14.48
N GLU A 130 -9.68 4.51 -14.02
CA GLU A 130 -9.59 5.98 -14.08
C GLU A 130 -8.53 6.53 -13.12
N VAL A 131 -8.41 5.97 -11.91
CA VAL A 131 -7.39 6.39 -10.95
C VAL A 131 -5.99 6.03 -11.45
N VAL A 132 -5.79 4.83 -12.01
CA VAL A 132 -4.50 4.44 -12.61
C VAL A 132 -4.18 5.34 -13.81
N GLU A 133 -5.15 5.64 -14.67
CA GLU A 133 -4.97 6.58 -15.79
C GLU A 133 -4.52 7.97 -15.29
N LEU A 134 -5.14 8.47 -14.21
CA LEU A 134 -4.78 9.73 -13.58
C LEU A 134 -3.33 9.71 -13.04
N LEU A 135 -2.96 8.66 -12.31
CA LEU A 135 -1.62 8.51 -11.73
C LEU A 135 -0.53 8.43 -12.79
N ILE A 136 -0.82 7.78 -13.93
CA ILE A 136 0.10 7.73 -15.08
C ILE A 136 0.23 9.12 -15.72
N LYS A 137 -0.88 9.83 -15.95
CA LYS A 137 -0.87 11.18 -16.53
C LYS A 137 -0.10 12.19 -15.66
N GLN A 138 -0.18 12.04 -14.34
CA GLN A 138 0.54 12.88 -13.39
C GLN A 138 1.99 12.41 -13.13
N GLY A 139 2.40 11.28 -13.71
CA GLY A 139 3.78 10.78 -13.62
C GLY A 139 4.13 10.08 -12.30
N HIS A 140 3.14 9.75 -11.47
CA HIS A 140 3.35 8.99 -10.22
C HIS A 140 3.62 7.51 -10.49
N ILE A 141 3.14 6.97 -11.62
CA ILE A 141 3.30 5.57 -12.01
C ILE A 141 3.77 5.49 -13.45
N LYS A 142 4.76 4.62 -13.71
CA LYS A 142 5.13 4.20 -15.06
C LYS A 142 4.40 2.93 -15.41
N LEU A 143 3.64 2.96 -16.51
CA LEU A 143 2.80 1.86 -16.96
C LEU A 143 3.57 0.54 -17.13
N GLU A 144 4.78 0.62 -17.68
CA GLU A 144 5.70 -0.51 -17.92
C GLU A 144 6.14 -1.22 -16.62
N ASN A 145 6.25 -0.48 -15.52
CA ASN A 145 6.69 -1.02 -14.24
C ASN A 145 5.52 -1.44 -13.35
N TYR A 146 4.31 -1.03 -13.71
CA TYR A 146 3.14 -1.21 -12.86
C TYR A 146 2.50 -2.57 -13.07
N PHE A 147 2.39 -3.01 -14.33
CA PHE A 147 1.84 -4.32 -14.67
C PHE A 147 2.95 -5.40 -14.65
N LEU A 148 2.58 -6.61 -14.20
CA LEU A 148 3.50 -7.73 -14.00
C LEU A 148 4.14 -8.21 -15.32
N ASP A 149 3.41 -7.99 -16.41
CA ASP A 149 3.80 -8.35 -17.77
C ASP A 149 4.45 -7.10 -18.39
N GLY A 150 5.72 -7.20 -18.77
CA GLY A 150 6.58 -6.13 -19.32
C GLY A 150 6.12 -5.56 -20.67
N THR A 151 4.81 -5.55 -20.92
CA THR A 151 4.16 -5.00 -22.10
C THR A 151 4.33 -3.49 -22.10
N LYS A 152 5.10 -3.00 -23.07
CA LYS A 152 5.26 -1.59 -23.36
C LYS A 152 3.94 -1.02 -23.89
N ILE A 153 3.16 -0.37 -23.03
CA ILE A 153 2.03 0.44 -23.47
C ILE A 153 2.53 1.89 -23.46
N GLU A 154 2.79 2.44 -24.65
CA GLU A 154 3.25 3.82 -24.79
C GLU A 154 2.09 4.77 -24.48
N ALA A 155 2.14 5.42 -23.31
CA ALA A 155 1.32 6.59 -23.03
C ALA A 155 1.95 7.77 -23.79
N ASN A 156 1.26 8.29 -24.82
CA ASN A 156 1.75 9.47 -25.52
C ASN A 156 1.59 10.71 -24.63
N ALA A 157 2.64 11.05 -23.88
CA ALA A 157 2.68 12.16 -22.91
C ALA A 157 2.99 13.53 -23.55
N ASN A 158 2.98 13.64 -24.88
CA ASN A 158 3.43 14.85 -25.54
C ASN A 158 2.34 15.94 -25.57
N LYS A 159 2.57 17.04 -24.85
CA LYS A 159 1.66 18.18 -24.64
C LYS A 159 1.23 18.91 -25.94
N TYR A 160 1.91 18.63 -27.06
CA TYR A 160 1.70 19.27 -28.37
C TYR A 160 1.49 18.30 -29.55
N SER A 161 1.24 17.02 -29.28
CA SER A 161 0.92 16.08 -30.35
C SER A 161 -0.56 16.19 -30.69
N TRP A 162 -0.91 16.44 -31.95
CA TRP A 162 -2.24 16.15 -32.48
C TRP A 162 -2.52 14.66 -32.31
N VAL A 163 -3.12 14.27 -31.17
CA VAL A 163 -3.38 12.86 -30.86
C VAL A 163 -4.63 12.43 -31.61
N TRP A 164 -4.44 11.58 -32.62
CA TRP A 164 -5.54 10.93 -33.32
C TRP A 164 -6.44 10.21 -32.31
N GLY A 165 -7.72 10.58 -32.21
CA GLY A 165 -8.64 10.05 -31.19
C GLY A 165 -8.74 8.52 -31.14
N LYS A 166 -8.45 7.83 -32.26
CA LYS A 166 -8.35 6.36 -32.31
C LYS A 166 -7.19 5.80 -31.47
N SER A 167 -6.05 6.49 -31.39
CA SER A 167 -4.89 6.08 -30.61
C SER A 167 -5.16 6.19 -29.10
N THR A 168 -5.76 7.31 -28.66
CA THR A 168 -6.17 7.51 -27.26
C THR A 168 -7.21 6.49 -26.81
N LYS A 169 -8.18 6.18 -27.68
CA LYS A 169 -9.21 5.17 -27.38
C LYS A 169 -8.58 3.78 -27.21
N ARG A 170 -7.69 3.39 -28.12
CA ARG A 170 -6.97 2.10 -28.06
C ARG A 170 -6.08 1.99 -26.83
N TYR A 171 -5.43 3.09 -26.42
CA TYR A 171 -4.63 3.13 -25.18
C TYR A 171 -5.51 2.89 -23.95
N LYS A 172 -6.65 3.59 -23.85
CA LYS A 172 -7.58 3.45 -22.73
C LYS A 172 -8.19 2.05 -22.65
N GLU A 173 -8.55 1.46 -23.79
CA GLU A 173 -9.03 0.07 -23.87
C GLU A 173 -7.97 -0.92 -23.36
N LYS A 174 -6.72 -0.82 -23.83
CA LYS A 174 -5.62 -1.67 -23.34
C LYS A 174 -5.34 -1.51 -21.84
N LEU A 175 -5.35 -0.27 -21.34
CA LEU A 175 -5.17 -0.01 -19.92
C LEU A 175 -6.28 -0.67 -19.10
N ARG A 176 -7.54 -0.55 -19.56
CA ARG A 176 -8.69 -1.17 -18.91
C ARG A 176 -8.60 -2.71 -18.94
N GLU A 177 -8.15 -3.31 -20.03
CA GLU A 177 -7.88 -4.76 -20.11
C GLU A 177 -6.83 -5.19 -19.08
N LYS A 178 -5.71 -4.48 -18.98
CA LYS A 178 -4.68 -4.75 -17.99
C LYS A 178 -5.17 -4.57 -16.54
N CYS A 179 -5.96 -3.53 -16.27
CA CYS A 179 -6.62 -3.37 -14.96
C CYS A 179 -7.54 -4.56 -14.65
N LYS A 180 -8.27 -5.07 -15.64
CA LYS A 180 -9.14 -6.25 -15.48
C LYS A 180 -8.32 -7.51 -15.16
N GLU A 181 -7.21 -7.74 -15.87
CA GLU A 181 -6.27 -8.83 -15.57
C GLU A 181 -5.76 -8.74 -14.12
N LEU A 182 -5.37 -7.54 -13.68
CA LEU A 182 -4.91 -7.30 -12.31
C LEU A 182 -5.99 -7.62 -11.26
N LEU A 183 -7.23 -7.23 -11.51
CA LEU A 183 -8.34 -7.51 -10.59
C LEU A 183 -8.64 -9.01 -10.51
N LEU A 184 -8.54 -9.74 -11.62
CA LEU A 184 -8.67 -11.20 -11.65
C LEU A 184 -7.53 -11.88 -10.88
N TYR A 185 -6.29 -11.41 -11.08
CA TYR A 185 -5.14 -11.88 -10.30
C TYR A 185 -5.36 -11.63 -8.80
N ALA A 186 -5.82 -10.43 -8.43
CA ALA A 186 -6.14 -10.10 -7.04
C ALA A 186 -7.23 -11.01 -6.45
N GLN A 187 -8.24 -11.38 -7.23
CA GLN A 187 -9.24 -12.36 -6.80
C GLN A 187 -8.61 -13.72 -6.54
N HIS A 188 -7.85 -14.24 -7.51
CA HIS A 188 -7.16 -15.52 -7.40
C HIS A 188 -6.25 -15.61 -6.17
N THR A 189 -5.41 -14.61 -5.94
CA THR A 189 -4.52 -14.57 -4.76
C THR A 189 -5.28 -14.65 -3.45
N ASN A 190 -6.45 -14.00 -3.36
CA ASN A 190 -7.25 -14.09 -2.13
C ASN A 190 -7.94 -15.44 -1.99
N ASP A 191 -8.37 -16.06 -3.08
CA ASP A 191 -8.97 -17.39 -3.03
C ASP A 191 -7.94 -18.45 -2.63
N GLU A 192 -6.70 -18.35 -3.12
CA GLU A 192 -5.56 -19.16 -2.69
C GLU A 192 -5.27 -18.98 -1.19
N GLU A 193 -5.17 -17.74 -0.72
CA GLU A 193 -4.96 -17.46 0.70
C GLU A 193 -6.14 -17.92 1.57
N GLN A 194 -7.37 -17.86 1.07
CA GLN A 194 -8.54 -18.37 1.78
C GLN A 194 -8.49 -19.90 1.91
N ASN A 195 -7.99 -20.60 0.88
CA ASN A 195 -7.80 -22.05 0.93
C ASN A 195 -6.67 -22.46 1.89
N GLU A 196 -5.60 -21.67 1.97
CA GLU A 196 -4.45 -21.94 2.84
C GLU A 196 -4.74 -21.62 4.32
N TYR A 197 -5.24 -20.41 4.59
CA TYR A 197 -5.37 -19.90 5.96
C TYR A 197 -6.79 -20.09 6.54
N GLY A 198 -7.80 -20.29 5.71
CA GLY A 198 -9.20 -20.39 6.14
C GLY A 198 -9.66 -19.11 6.84
N ASP A 199 -10.16 -19.25 8.07
CA ASP A 199 -10.57 -18.11 8.89
C ASP A 199 -9.44 -17.43 9.66
N ARG A 200 -8.23 -18.02 9.68
CA ARG A 200 -7.08 -17.50 10.42
C ARG A 200 -6.42 -16.36 9.68
N ASN A 201 -5.82 -15.41 10.41
CA ASN A 201 -5.03 -14.32 9.82
C ASN A 201 -3.54 -14.70 9.68
N LEU A 202 -2.73 -13.79 9.14
CA LEU A 202 -1.28 -13.96 9.02
C LEU A 202 -0.63 -14.27 10.39
N GLU A 203 0.34 -15.19 10.38
CA GLU A 203 1.06 -15.67 11.57
C GLU A 203 2.10 -14.65 12.08
N GLU A 204 1.64 -13.47 12.46
CA GLU A 204 2.49 -12.35 12.90
C GLU A 204 2.44 -12.14 14.41
N LEU A 205 1.24 -12.32 14.95
CA LEU A 205 1.00 -12.33 16.38
C LEU A 205 1.18 -13.78 16.79
N GLY A 206 2.25 -14.08 17.52
CA GLY A 206 2.42 -15.41 18.12
C GLY A 206 1.18 -15.78 18.94
N GLU A 207 1.02 -17.07 19.26
CA GLU A 207 0.06 -17.47 20.31
C GLU A 207 0.32 -16.60 21.55
N GLU A 208 -0.72 -16.19 22.28
CA GLU A 208 -0.74 -15.20 23.39
C GLU A 208 0.25 -15.46 24.57
N LYS A 209 1.19 -16.40 24.40
CA LYS A 209 2.31 -16.65 25.27
C LYS A 209 3.22 -15.42 25.32
N PRO A 210 3.59 -14.95 26.53
CA PRO A 210 4.54 -13.86 26.67
C PRO A 210 5.89 -14.25 26.06
N ILE A 211 6.60 -13.26 25.54
CA ILE A 211 7.96 -13.43 25.03
C ILE A 211 8.84 -13.99 26.15
N ASP A 212 9.43 -15.17 25.94
CA ASP A 212 10.34 -15.78 26.91
C ASP A 212 11.70 -15.08 26.88
N ALA A 213 11.96 -14.26 27.90
CA ALA A 213 13.20 -13.50 28.03
C ALA A 213 14.45 -14.40 28.07
N LYS A 214 14.35 -15.61 28.64
CA LYS A 214 15.48 -16.54 28.71
C LYS A 214 15.84 -17.08 27.32
N ALA A 215 14.84 -17.44 26.53
CA ALA A 215 15.05 -17.90 25.16
C ALA A 215 15.72 -16.82 24.29
N ILE A 216 15.40 -15.53 24.52
CA ILE A 216 16.07 -14.41 23.86
C ILE A 216 17.52 -14.31 24.30
N GLU A 217 17.82 -14.34 25.60
CA GLU A 217 19.19 -14.25 26.11
C GLU A 217 20.08 -15.37 25.56
N GLU A 218 19.58 -16.61 25.55
CA GLU A 218 20.29 -17.76 24.97
C GLU A 218 20.54 -17.59 23.46
N ALA A 219 19.56 -17.06 22.72
CA ALA A 219 19.73 -16.80 21.29
C ALA A 219 20.75 -15.69 21.02
N VAL A 220 20.76 -14.62 21.83
CA VAL A 220 21.72 -13.52 21.74
C VAL A 220 23.14 -14.03 21.97
N GLN A 221 23.37 -14.83 23.02
CA GLN A 221 24.69 -15.40 23.30
C GLN A 221 25.23 -16.19 22.10
N ARG A 222 24.40 -17.04 21.48
CA ARG A 222 24.80 -17.79 20.27
C ARG A 222 25.12 -16.90 19.06
N ILE A 223 24.43 -15.75 18.92
CA ILE A 223 24.68 -14.80 17.82
C ILE A 223 25.99 -14.06 18.07
N ASP A 224 26.24 -13.60 19.30
CA ASP A 224 27.44 -12.87 19.68
C ASP A 224 28.72 -13.73 19.53
N GLU A 225 28.66 -15.01 19.90
CA GLU A 225 29.74 -15.98 19.67
C GLU A 225 30.08 -16.14 18.17
N LYS A 226 29.08 -16.09 17.29
CA LYS A 226 29.30 -16.18 15.83
C LYS A 226 29.87 -14.89 15.24
N LEU A 227 29.41 -13.73 15.73
CA LEU A 227 29.88 -12.43 15.26
C LEU A 227 31.33 -12.15 15.67
N THR A 228 31.76 -12.66 16.82
CA THR A 228 33.15 -12.52 17.32
C THR A 228 34.14 -13.46 16.63
N THR A 229 33.69 -14.63 16.16
CA THR A 229 34.56 -15.64 15.52
C THR A 229 34.79 -15.41 14.02
N ASN A 230 33.90 -14.69 13.32
CA ASN A 230 34.06 -14.32 11.90
C ASN A 230 33.71 -12.84 11.67
N PRO A 231 34.60 -11.90 12.02
CA PRO A 231 34.46 -10.52 11.58
C PRO A 231 34.77 -10.46 10.08
N THR A 232 33.76 -10.15 9.25
CA THR A 232 33.95 -9.87 7.82
C THR A 232 34.64 -8.52 7.63
#